data_AF-A0A7Y2P2B2-F1
#
_entry.id   AF-A0A7Y2P2B2-F1
#
_cell.length_a   1.000
_cell.length_b   1.000
_cell.length_c   1.000
_cell.angle_alpha   90.00
_cell.angle_beta   90.00
_cell.angle_gamma   90.00
#
_symmetry.space_group_name_H-M   'P 1'
#
loop_
_entity.id
_entity.type
_entity.pdbx_description
1 polymer ?
#
loop_
_entity_poly.entity_id
_entity_poly.type
_entity_poly.pdbx_seq_one_letter_code
_entity_poly.pdbx_strand_id
1 'polypeptide(L)' 'MALSDIDLIHQAKQGNENAFEQLVYRYDRTVLSITLKYTGNTDDAKDLYQEVFIRAYRGINN' A
#
# COMPACT_ATOMS: atom_id res chain seq x y z
N MET A 1 -15.45 -1.95 15.00
CA MET A 1 -15.17 -0.69 14.30
C MET A 1 -13.92 -0.89 13.47
N ALA A 2 -13.95 -0.57 12.18
CA ALA A 2 -12.71 -0.55 11.39
C ALA A 2 -11.88 0.67 11.82
N LEU A 3 -10.57 0.49 11.99
CA LEU A 3 -9.65 1.58 12.32
C LEU A 3 -9.60 2.59 11.17
N SER A 4 -9.42 3.87 11.51
CA SER A 4 -9.15 4.91 10.51
C SER A 4 -7.77 4.70 9.89
N ASP A 5 -7.52 5.29 8.73
CA ASP A 5 -6.20 5.21 8.08
C ASP A 5 -5.11 5.82 8.97
N ILE A 6 -5.43 6.89 9.69
CA ILE A 6 -4.52 7.54 10.64
C ILE A 6 -4.15 6.57 11.76
N ASP A 7 -5.13 5.86 12.34
CA ASP A 7 -4.88 4.87 13.38
C ASP A 7 -4.03 3.70 12.86
N LEU A 8 -4.31 3.22 11.66
CA LEU A 8 -3.55 2.14 11.02
C LEU A 8 -2.10 2.58 10.74
N ILE A 9 -1.89 3.81 10.28
CA ILE A 9 -0.54 4.37 10.08
C ILE A 9 0.21 4.45 11.41
N HIS A 10 -0.43 4.92 12.47
CA HIS A 10 0.18 4.99 13.80
C HIS A 10 0.57 3.60 14.32
N GLN A 11 -0.30 2.60 14.16
CA GLN A 11 0.01 1.23 14.57
C GLN A 11 1.12 0.61 13.71
N ALA A 12 1.10 0.84 12.40
CA ALA A 12 2.15 0.36 11.51
C ALA A 12 3.52 0.97 11.83
N LYS A 13 3.57 2.27 12.17
CA LYS A 13 4.76 2.95 12.71
C LYS A 13 5.32 2.30 13.98
N GLN A 14 4.46 1.68 14.79
CA GLN A 14 4.84 0.97 16.01
C GLN A 14 5.26 -0.48 15.76
N GLY A 15 5.34 -0.91 14.49
CA GLY A 15 5.71 -2.27 14.10
C GLY A 15 4.52 -3.23 13.95
N ASN A 16 3.28 -2.74 13.96
CA ASN A 16 2.11 -3.59 13.67
C ASN A 16 1.99 -3.83 12.16
N GLU A 17 2.56 -4.94 11.69
CA GLU A 17 2.51 -5.36 10.28
C GLU A 17 1.07 -5.55 9.78
N ASN A 18 0.17 -6.04 10.64
CA ASN A 18 -1.24 -6.23 10.32
C ASN A 18 -1.96 -4.90 10.03
N ALA A 19 -1.54 -3.81 10.68
CA ALA A 19 -2.08 -2.49 10.41
C ALA A 19 -1.65 -1.98 9.03
N PHE A 20 -0.41 -2.26 8.62
CA PHE A 20 0.06 -1.95 7.27
C PHE A 20 -0.65 -2.81 6.22
N GLU A 21 -0.84 -4.10 6.47
CA GLU A 21 -1.57 -5.01 5.59
C GLU A 21 -3.01 -4.52 5.33
N GLN A 22 -3.70 -4.02 6.37
CA GLN A 22 -5.02 -3.41 6.18
C GLN A 22 -4.99 -2.16 5.29
N LEU A 23 -3.94 -1.34 5.39
CA LEU A 23 -3.75 -0.22 4.45
C LEU A 23 -3.54 -0.74 3.03
N VAL A 24 -2.70 -1.76 2.84
CA VAL A 24 -2.47 -2.39 1.53
C VAL A 24 -3.79 -2.86 0.92
N TYR A 25 -4.57 -3.66 1.65
CA TYR A 25 -5.88 -4.14 1.16
C TYR A 25 -6.86 -3.01 0.83
N ARG A 26 -6.87 -1.95 1.65
CA ARG A 26 -7.78 -0.80 1.44
C ARG A 26 -7.42 -0.03 0.17
N TYR A 27 -6.15 -0.03 -0.23
CA TYR A 27 -5.63 0.72 -1.37
C TYR A 27 -5.25 -0.13 -2.59
N ASP A 28 -5.31 -1.48 -2.52
CA ASP A 28 -4.82 -2.38 -3.58
C ASP A 28 -5.43 -2.04 -4.94
N ARG A 29 -6.76 -1.87 -4.98
CA ARG A 29 -7.50 -1.74 -6.24
C ARG A 29 -7.20 -0.41 -6.91
N THR A 30 -7.09 0.64 -6.10
CA THR A 30 -6.78 1.98 -6.55
C THR A 30 -5.36 2.02 -7.10
N VAL A 31 -4.38 1.47 -6.37
CA VAL A 31 -2.98 1.41 -6.81
C VAL A 31 -2.87 0.59 -8.08
N LEU A 32 -3.48 -0.60 -8.14
CA LEU A 32 -3.45 -1.45 -9.33
C LEU A 32 -4.11 -0.79 -10.55
N SER A 33 -5.22 -0.08 -10.36
CA SER A 33 -5.88 0.66 -11.45
C SER A 33 -4.99 1.78 -11.99
N ILE A 34 -4.29 2.48 -11.10
CA ILE A 34 -3.32 3.52 -11.46
C ILE A 34 -2.15 2.88 -12.19
N THR A 35 -1.51 1.84 -11.64
CA THR A 35 -0.33 1.23 -12.25
C THR A 35 -0.63 0.67 -13.64
N LEU A 36 -1.75 -0.04 -13.82
CA LEU A 36 -2.21 -0.52 -15.13
C LEU A 36 -2.40 0.61 -16.15
N LYS A 37 -2.97 1.75 -15.72
CA LYS A 37 -3.16 2.90 -16.61
C LYS A 37 -1.82 3.51 -17.06
N TYR A 38 -0.81 3.50 -16.19
CA TYR A 38 0.50 4.07 -16.48
C TYR A 38 1.38 3.14 -17.33
N THR A 39 1.33 1.84 -17.11
CA THR A 39 2.19 0.87 -17.81
C THR A 39 1.57 0.31 -19.08
N GLY A 40 0.25 0.32 -19.20
CA GLY A 40 -0.48 -0.20 -20.36
C GLY A 40 -0.45 -1.73 -20.50
N ASN A 41 0.19 -2.44 -19.58
CA ASN A 41 0.20 -3.90 -19.52
C ASN A 41 0.29 -4.41 -18.07
N THR A 42 -0.15 -5.65 -17.87
CA THR A 42 -0.35 -6.24 -16.54
C THR A 42 0.96 -6.60 -15.83
N ASP A 43 2.01 -6.96 -16.54
CA ASP A 43 3.25 -7.43 -15.92
C ASP A 43 4.01 -6.24 -15.32
N ASP A 44 4.24 -5.19 -16.11
CA ASP A 44 4.84 -3.95 -15.61
C ASP A 44 3.99 -3.31 -14.50
N ALA A 45 2.66 -3.44 -14.58
CA ALA A 45 1.76 -2.92 -13.55
C ALA A 45 1.93 -3.62 -12.20
N LYS A 46 2.24 -4.93 -12.20
CA LYS A 46 2.51 -5.70 -10.98
C LYS A 46 3.84 -5.29 -10.36
N ASP A 47 4.87 -5.10 -11.18
CA ASP A 47 6.18 -4.67 -10.70
C ASP A 47 6.09 -3.28 -10.05
N LEU A 48 5.42 -2.33 -10.73
CA LEU A 48 5.17 -1.00 -10.18
C LEU A 48 4.27 -1.04 -8.94
N TYR A 49 3.23 -1.88 -8.93
CA TYR A 49 2.35 -2.08 -7.78
C TYR A 49 3.15 -2.51 -6.55
N GLN A 50 4.04 -3.51 -6.71
CA GLN A 50 4.87 -4.00 -5.61
C GLN A 50 5.82 -2.91 -5.12
N GLU A 51 6.45 -2.19 -6.05
CA GLU A 51 7.39 -1.12 -5.70
C GLU A 51 6.70 0.01 -4.91
N VAL A 52 5.48 0.38 -5.28
CA VAL A 52 4.68 1.39 -4.55
C VAL A 52 4.49 0.99 -3.09
N PHE A 53 4.05 -0.24 -2.82
CA PHE A 53 3.82 -0.69 -1.45
C PHE A 53 5.11 -0.92 -0.66
N ILE A 54 6.20 -1.39 -1.30
CA ILE A 54 7.52 -1.48 -0.65
C ILE A 54 8.02 -0.08 -0.24
N ARG A 55 7.88 0.91 -1.13
CA ARG A 55 8.25 2.30 -0.83
C ARG A 55 7.37 2.89 0.28
N ALA A 56 6.06 2.63 0.26
CA ALA A 56 5.15 3.06 1.31
C ALA A 56 5.52 2.44 2.67
N TYR A 57 5.85 1.14 2.70
CA TYR A 57 6.28 0.45 3.91
C TYR A 57 7.57 1.04 4.48
N ARG A 58 8.58 1.28 3.62
CA ARG A 58 9.83 1.92 4.04
C ARG A 58 9.61 3.36 4.48
N GLY A 59 8.71 4.08 3.82
CA GLY A 59 8.34 5.46 4.14
C GLY A 59 7.60 5.61 5.45
N ILE A 60 6.91 4.56 5.92
CA ILE A 60 6.09 4.66 7.13
C ILE A 60 6.91 4.94 8.38
N ASN A 61 8.18 4.52 8.43
CA ASN A 61 9.07 4.76 9.58
C ASN A 61 9.97 5.99 9.42
N ASN A 62 9.79 6.78 8.35
CA ASN A 62 10.46 8.07 8.17
C ASN A 62 9.67 9.23 8.79
#